data_AF-A0A831URU8-F1
#
_entry.id   AF-A0A831URU8-F1
#
_cell.length_a   1.000
_cell.length_b   1.000
_cell.length_c   1.000
_cell.angle_alpha   90.00
_cell.angle_beta   90.00
_cell.angle_gamma   90.00
#
_symmetry.space_group_name_H-M   'P 1'
#
loop_
_entity.id
_entity.type
_entity.pdbx_description
1 polymer ?
#
loop_
_entity_poly.entity_id
_entity_poly.type
_entity_poly.pdbx_seq_one_letter_code
_entity_poly.pdbx_strand_id
1 'polypeptide(L)'
;MITIDITMFIHIINMIVLMFVLNAILYKPVQSILRKRREKLDSLNKDVEQFEQNARHRQKEVDKKMREASARAKEALDSARGEAQAVGSEKLAGIRAEADSEKEKSLTDIRTQIDSARKELQEGASDFANQMAGKILGRSLEA
;
A
#
# COMPACT_ATOMS: atom_id res chain seq x y z
N MET A 1 -102.48 -23.02 -7.34
CA MET A 1 -101.76 -23.32 -6.09
C MET A 1 -100.39 -23.81 -6.51
N ILE A 2 -99.31 -23.24 -5.97
CA ILE A 2 -97.95 -23.71 -6.28
C ILE A 2 -97.77 -25.02 -5.50
N THR A 3 -97.91 -26.15 -6.18
CA THR A 3 -97.50 -27.43 -5.61
C THR A 3 -95.99 -27.46 -5.57
N ILE A 4 -95.44 -27.57 -4.37
CA ILE A 4 -94.03 -27.85 -4.16
C ILE A 4 -93.82 -29.32 -4.50
N ASP A 5 -93.29 -29.55 -5.70
CA ASP A 5 -92.97 -30.88 -6.21
C ASP A 5 -91.50 -31.26 -5.89
N ILE A 6 -91.22 -32.56 -5.83
CA ILE A 6 -89.87 -33.14 -5.65
C ILE A 6 -88.86 -32.58 -6.66
N THR A 7 -89.31 -32.16 -7.84
CA THR A 7 -88.49 -31.52 -8.88
C THR A 7 -87.85 -30.22 -8.43
N MET A 8 -88.51 -29.45 -7.54
CA MET A 8 -87.95 -28.21 -6.98
C MET A 8 -86.79 -28.52 -6.02
N PHE A 9 -86.93 -29.56 -5.18
CA PHE A 9 -85.83 -30.06 -4.34
C PHE A 9 -84.64 -30.57 -5.17
N ILE A 10 -84.89 -31.28 -6.26
CA ILE A 10 -83.84 -31.74 -7.18
C ILE A 10 -83.11 -30.54 -7.82
N HIS A 11 -83.82 -29.48 -8.21
CA HIS A 11 -83.20 -28.25 -8.72
C HIS A 11 -82.33 -27.55 -7.68
N ILE A 12 -82.78 -27.46 -6.43
CA ILE A 12 -81.98 -26.89 -5.33
C ILE A 12 -80.70 -27.69 -5.11
N ILE A 13 -80.80 -29.02 -5.07
CA ILE A 13 -79.63 -29.90 -4.95
C ILE A 13 -78.69 -29.72 -6.14
N ASN A 14 -79.21 -29.65 -7.37
CA ASN A 14 -78.39 -29.42 -8.56
C ASN A 14 -77.63 -28.08 -8.49
N MET A 15 -78.27 -27.01 -8.03
CA MET A 15 -77.64 -25.70 -7.87
C MET A 15 -76.52 -25.73 -6.81
N ILE A 16 -76.76 -26.40 -5.68
CA ILE A 16 -75.75 -26.60 -4.62
C ILE A 16 -74.58 -27.42 -5.16
N VAL A 17 -74.83 -28.53 -5.85
CA VAL A 17 -73.78 -29.37 -6.44
C VAL A 17 -72.96 -28.56 -7.44
N LEU A 18 -73.60 -27.80 -8.32
CA LEU A 18 -72.92 -26.93 -9.29
C LEU A 18 -72.07 -25.85 -8.59
N MET A 19 -72.57 -25.25 -7.52
CA MET A 19 -71.83 -24.27 -6.72
C MET A 19 -70.57 -24.89 -6.09
N PHE A 20 -70.65 -26.12 -5.56
CA PHE A 20 -69.49 -26.83 -5.02
C PHE A 20 -68.47 -27.19 -6.10
N VAL A 21 -68.94 -27.69 -7.25
CA VAL A 21 -68.08 -28.02 -8.40
C VAL A 21 -67.36 -26.77 -8.90
N LEU A 22 -68.07 -25.65 -9.08
CA LEU A 22 -67.49 -24.39 -9.54
C LEU A 22 -66.51 -23.79 -8.52
N ASN A 23 -66.80 -23.93 -7.22
CA ASN A 23 -65.90 -23.50 -6.17
C ASN A 23 -64.56 -24.27 -6.21
N ALA A 24 -64.63 -25.59 -6.42
CA ALA A 24 -63.46 -26.46 -6.50
C ALA A 24 -62.66 -26.26 -7.80
N ILE A 25 -63.33 -26.15 -8.95
CA ILE A 25 -62.70 -26.10 -10.28
C ILE A 25 -62.26 -24.69 -10.68
N LEU A 26 -62.95 -23.63 -10.24
CA LEU A 26 -62.68 -22.28 -10.75
C LEU A 26 -62.19 -21.33 -9.66
N TYR A 27 -62.92 -21.18 -8.55
CA TYR A 27 -62.57 -20.19 -7.53
C TYR A 27 -61.22 -20.48 -6.85
N LYS A 28 -61.01 -21.72 -6.41
CA LYS A 28 -59.75 -22.12 -5.77
C LYS A 28 -58.51 -21.94 -6.66
N PRO A 29 -58.46 -22.47 -7.91
CA PRO A 29 -57.28 -22.30 -8.75
C PRO A 29 -57.07 -20.85 -9.19
N VAL A 30 -58.12 -20.08 -9.48
CA VAL A 30 -57.97 -18.66 -9.84
C VAL A 30 -57.36 -17.86 -8.68
N GLN A 31 -57.83 -18.06 -7.45
CA GLN A 31 -57.23 -17.42 -6.28
C GLN A 31 -55.78 -17.86 -6.04
N SER A 32 -55.47 -19.13 -6.28
CA SER A 32 -54.09 -19.65 -6.19
C SER A 32 -53.15 -18.98 -7.20
N ILE A 33 -53.58 -18.83 -8.46
CA ILE A 33 -52.79 -18.16 -9.50
C ILE A 33 -52.57 -16.68 -9.16
N LEU A 34 -53.62 -15.99 -8.70
CA LEU A 34 -53.50 -14.60 -8.27
C LEU A 34 -52.54 -14.44 -7.08
N ARG A 35 -52.57 -15.35 -6.12
CA ARG A 35 -51.65 -15.36 -4.98
C ARG A 35 -50.22 -15.60 -5.42
N LYS A 36 -49.96 -16.64 -6.24
CA LYS A 36 -48.64 -16.93 -6.81
C LYS A 36 -48.09 -15.74 -7.59
N ARG A 37 -48.93 -15.05 -8.36
CA ARG A 37 -48.51 -13.84 -9.09
C ARG A 37 -48.12 -12.72 -8.14
N ARG A 38 -48.90 -12.47 -7.08
CA ARG A 38 -48.56 -11.46 -6.06
C ARG A 38 -47.27 -11.81 -5.32
N GLU A 39 -47.12 -13.05 -4.88
CA GLU A 39 -45.92 -13.55 -4.20
C GLU A 39 -44.69 -13.41 -5.08
N LYS A 40 -44.80 -13.76 -6.37
CA LYS A 40 -43.69 -13.61 -7.32
C LYS A 40 -43.31 -12.14 -7.53
N LEU A 41 -44.28 -11.23 -7.62
CA LEU A 41 -43.98 -9.81 -7.74
C LEU A 41 -43.34 -9.25 -6.47
N ASP A 42 -43.83 -9.64 -5.30
CA ASP A 42 -43.27 -9.24 -4.01
C ASP A 42 -41.84 -9.77 -3.82
N SER A 43 -41.59 -11.03 -4.19
CA SER A 43 -40.25 -11.62 -4.13
C SER A 43 -39.29 -10.91 -5.08
N LEU A 44 -39.70 -10.63 -6.32
CA LEU A 44 -38.85 -9.90 -7.27
C LEU A 44 -38.51 -8.49 -6.74
N ASN A 45 -39.47 -7.78 -6.15
CA ASN A 45 -39.21 -6.46 -5.59
C ASN A 45 -38.23 -6.53 -4.41
N LYS A 46 -38.40 -7.51 -3.51
CA LYS A 46 -37.48 -7.75 -2.39
C LYS A 46 -36.07 -8.11 -2.87
N ASP A 47 -35.97 -8.97 -3.88
CA ASP A 47 -34.68 -9.36 -4.46
C ASP A 47 -33.98 -8.12 -5.05
N VAL A 48 -34.70 -7.28 -5.80
CA VAL A 48 -34.16 -6.03 -6.34
C VAL A 48 -33.65 -5.11 -5.23
N GLU A 49 -34.46 -4.88 -4.19
CA GLU A 49 -34.05 -4.03 -3.06
C GLU A 49 -32.81 -4.59 -2.35
N GLN A 50 -32.76 -5.91 -2.15
CA GLN A 50 -31.62 -6.59 -1.54
C GLN A 50 -30.37 -6.51 -2.43
N PHE A 51 -30.50 -6.69 -3.74
CA PHE A 51 -29.38 -6.54 -4.68
C PHE A 51 -28.85 -5.12 -4.70
N GLU A 52 -29.72 -4.11 -4.71
CA GLU A 52 -29.30 -2.72 -4.62
C GLU A 52 -28.60 -2.41 -3.29
N GLN A 53 -29.15 -2.89 -2.17
CA GLN A 53 -28.52 -2.69 -0.86
C GLN A 53 -27.14 -3.35 -0.80
N ASN A 54 -27.03 -4.58 -1.30
CA ASN A 54 -25.77 -5.32 -1.39
C ASN A 54 -24.77 -4.63 -2.31
N ALA A 55 -25.21 -4.10 -3.45
CA ALA A 55 -24.36 -3.34 -4.36
C ALA A 55 -23.84 -2.06 -3.70
N ARG A 56 -24.71 -1.29 -3.04
CA ARG A 56 -24.32 -0.10 -2.27
C ARG A 56 -23.34 -0.44 -1.14
N HIS A 57 -23.56 -1.54 -0.43
CA HIS A 57 -22.66 -1.99 0.63
C HIS A 57 -21.30 -2.40 0.08
N ARG A 58 -21.27 -3.20 -0.99
CA ARG A 58 -20.03 -3.62 -1.66
C ARG A 58 -19.25 -2.43 -2.21
N GLN A 59 -19.93 -1.45 -2.81
CA GLN A 59 -19.29 -0.23 -3.28
C GLN A 59 -18.65 0.54 -2.13
N LYS A 60 -19.37 0.73 -1.02
CA LYS A 60 -18.82 1.39 0.19
C LYS A 60 -17.61 0.66 0.75
N GLU A 61 -17.66 -0.67 0.80
CA GLU A 61 -16.54 -1.51 1.26
C GLU A 61 -15.32 -1.40 0.35
N VAL A 62 -15.52 -1.39 -0.97
CA VAL A 62 -14.44 -1.18 -1.96
C VAL A 62 -13.84 0.21 -1.80
N ASP A 63 -14.67 1.25 -1.73
CA ASP A 63 -14.20 2.63 -1.56
C ASP A 63 -13.44 2.83 -0.24
N LYS A 64 -13.86 2.14 0.82
CA LYS A 64 -13.18 2.15 2.12
C LYS A 64 -11.82 1.44 2.01
N LYS A 65 -11.78 0.23 1.46
CA LYS A 65 -10.53 -0.53 1.26
C LYS A 65 -9.54 0.19 0.36
N MET A 66 -10.03 0.84 -0.71
CA MET A 66 -9.19 1.65 -1.59
C MET A 66 -8.58 2.84 -0.84
N ARG A 67 -9.38 3.56 -0.04
CA ARG A 67 -8.87 4.67 0.78
C ARG A 67 -7.85 4.19 1.81
N GLU A 68 -8.11 3.08 2.50
CA GLU A 68 -7.17 2.50 3.45
C GLU A 68 -5.86 2.05 2.77
N ALA A 69 -5.96 1.41 1.59
CA ALA A 69 -4.79 0.99 0.82
C ALA A 69 -3.96 2.20 0.35
N SER A 70 -4.60 3.26 -0.15
CA SER A 70 -3.91 4.50 -0.53
C SER A 70 -3.24 5.18 0.66
N ALA A 71 -3.90 5.19 1.83
CA ALA A 71 -3.32 5.75 3.05
C ALA A 71 -2.07 4.96 3.50
N ARG A 72 -2.15 3.63 3.54
CA ARG A 72 -1.01 2.75 3.87
C ARG A 72 0.13 2.88 2.85
N ALA A 73 -0.19 2.97 1.56
CA ALA A 73 0.81 3.17 0.52
C ALA A 73 1.55 4.51 0.70
N LYS A 74 0.81 5.58 1.03
CA LYS A 74 1.40 6.89 1.31
C LYS A 74 2.28 6.85 2.56
N GLU A 75 1.80 6.24 3.64
CA GLU A 75 2.57 6.08 4.89
C GLU A 75 3.85 5.27 4.66
N ALA A 76 3.78 4.16 3.92
CA ALA A 76 4.94 3.36 3.57
C ALA A 76 5.95 4.15 2.71
N LEU A 77 5.46 4.94 1.74
CA LEU A 77 6.32 5.78 0.91
C LEU A 77 6.99 6.90 1.72
N ASP A 78 6.25 7.55 2.62
CA ASP A 78 6.77 8.62 3.46
C ASP A 78 7.79 8.05 4.48
N SER A 79 7.54 6.87 5.04
CA SER A 79 8.50 6.15 5.89
C SER A 79 9.77 5.78 5.12
N ALA A 80 9.64 5.19 3.93
CA ALA A 80 10.79 4.81 3.11
C ALA A 80 11.62 6.03 2.67
N ARG A 81 10.97 7.17 2.39
CA ARG A 81 11.66 8.44 2.11
C ARG A 81 12.38 8.98 3.34
N GLY A 82 11.76 8.93 4.51
CA GLY A 82 12.37 9.34 5.78
C GLY A 82 13.60 8.50 6.11
N GLU A 83 13.50 7.18 5.97
CA GLU A 83 14.61 6.26 6.19
C GLU A 83 15.74 6.47 5.16
N ALA A 84 15.41 6.61 3.88
CA ALA A 84 16.40 6.90 2.85
C ALA A 84 17.12 8.23 3.09
N GLN A 85 16.40 9.27 3.55
CA GLN A 85 17.00 10.55 3.92
C GLN A 85 17.90 10.42 5.15
N ALA A 86 17.48 9.67 6.17
CA ALA A 86 18.28 9.42 7.37
C ALA A 86 19.57 8.68 7.03
N VAL A 87 19.49 7.55 6.33
CA VAL A 87 20.64 6.77 5.88
C VAL A 87 21.55 7.59 4.96
N GLY A 88 20.97 8.38 4.05
CA GLY A 88 21.72 9.28 3.18
C GLY A 88 22.49 10.34 3.98
N SER A 89 21.87 10.93 4.99
CA SER A 89 22.51 11.92 5.86
C SER A 89 23.61 11.33 6.74
N GLU A 90 23.40 10.12 7.27
CA GLU A 90 24.37 9.38 8.07
C GLU A 90 25.59 9.00 7.22
N LYS A 91 25.35 8.46 6.02
CA LYS A 91 26.42 8.11 5.08
C LYS A 91 27.23 9.34 4.67
N LEU A 92 26.56 10.47 4.40
CA LEU A 92 27.25 11.71 4.07
C LEU A 92 28.07 12.26 5.24
N ALA A 93 27.55 12.15 6.48
CA ALA A 93 28.28 12.53 7.68
C ALA A 93 29.52 11.63 7.90
N GLY A 94 29.38 10.31 7.70
CA GLY A 94 30.49 9.36 7.77
C GLY A 94 31.59 9.67 6.75
N ILE A 95 31.22 9.88 5.48
CA ILE A 95 32.17 10.24 4.42
C ILE A 95 32.90 11.56 4.75
N ARG A 96 32.20 12.56 5.30
CA ARG A 96 32.82 13.82 5.71
C ARG A 96 33.82 13.61 6.84
N ALA A 97 33.46 12.82 7.85
CA ALA A 97 34.35 12.51 8.97
C ALA A 97 35.60 11.73 8.51
N GLU A 98 35.44 10.77 7.60
CA GLU A 98 36.56 10.05 7.00
C GLU A 98 37.47 10.98 6.19
N ALA A 99 36.90 11.85 5.35
CA ALA A 99 37.66 12.82 4.56
C ALA A 99 38.42 13.82 5.45
N ASP A 100 37.80 14.30 6.54
CA ASP A 100 38.46 15.18 7.51
C ASP A 100 39.60 14.46 8.24
N SER A 101 39.39 13.19 8.62
CA SER A 101 40.44 12.35 9.23
C SER A 101 41.61 12.09 8.29
N GLU A 102 41.32 11.78 7.02
CA GLU A 102 42.35 11.56 5.99
C GLU A 102 43.15 12.83 5.69
N LYS A 103 42.46 13.98 5.64
CA LYS A 103 43.11 15.28 5.51
C LYS A 103 44.04 15.58 6.69
N GLU A 104 43.60 15.33 7.92
CA GLU A 104 44.41 15.56 9.11
C GLU A 104 45.64 14.64 9.18
N LYS A 105 45.49 13.36 8.79
CA LYS A 105 46.61 12.44 8.61
C LYS A 105 47.59 12.95 7.56
N SER A 106 47.10 13.32 6.38
CA SER A 106 47.93 13.84 5.29
C SER A 106 48.71 15.10 5.71
N LEU A 107 48.08 16.02 6.44
CA LEU A 107 48.75 17.20 6.97
C LEU A 107 49.82 16.86 8.01
N THR A 108 49.58 15.84 8.83
CA THR A 108 50.56 15.36 9.81
C THR A 108 51.75 14.70 9.11
N ASP A 109 51.50 13.87 8.10
CA ASP A 109 52.53 13.23 7.29
C ASP A 109 53.37 14.25 6.51
N ILE A 110 52.74 15.29 5.97
CA ILE A 110 53.47 16.39 5.32
C ILE A 110 54.38 17.11 6.33
N ARG A 111 53.91 17.38 7.55
CA ARG A 111 54.74 18.02 8.59
C ARG A 111 55.94 17.16 8.98
N THR A 112 55.73 15.86 9.18
CA THR A 112 56.83 14.94 9.53
C THR A 112 57.84 14.81 8.39
N GLN A 113 57.38 14.78 7.13
CA GLN A 113 58.26 14.80 5.95
C GLN A 113 59.07 16.10 5.86
N ILE A 114 58.45 17.26 6.09
CA ILE A 114 59.14 18.55 6.10
C ILE A 114 60.21 18.60 7.20
N ASP A 115 59.89 18.13 8.40
CA ASP A 115 60.85 18.11 9.51
C ASP A 115 62.00 17.13 9.26
N SER A 116 61.72 15.97 8.66
CA SER A 116 62.74 15.01 8.24
C SER A 116 63.65 15.62 7.16
N ALA A 117 63.07 16.20 6.10
CA ALA A 117 63.83 16.83 5.03
C ALA A 117 64.68 18.01 5.53
N ARG A 118 64.18 18.77 6.52
CA ARG A 118 64.95 19.84 7.17
C ARG A 118 66.16 19.29 7.93
N LYS A 119 66.00 18.21 8.69
CA LYS A 119 67.13 17.55 9.38
C LYS A 119 68.17 17.03 8.38
N GLU A 120 67.70 16.37 7.33
CA GLU A 120 68.55 15.79 6.29
C GLU A 120 69.32 16.88 5.53
N LEU A 121 68.68 18.01 5.22
CA LEU A 121 69.35 19.20 4.66
C LEU A 121 70.36 19.81 5.63
N GLN A 122 70.10 19.82 6.93
CA GLN A 122 71.01 20.39 7.93
C GLN A 122 72.25 19.51 8.15
N GLU A 123 72.07 18.18 8.17
CA GLU A 123 73.17 17.20 8.18
C GLU A 123 73.98 17.30 6.87
N GLY A 124 73.29 17.25 5.73
CA GLY A 124 73.92 17.34 4.40
C GLY A 124 74.55 18.70 4.10
N ALA A 125 74.09 19.80 4.70
CA ALA A 125 74.68 21.13 4.52
C ALA A 125 76.11 21.22 5.06
N SER A 126 76.43 20.46 6.11
CA SER A 126 77.79 20.40 6.67
C SER A 126 78.74 19.68 5.71
N ASP A 127 78.31 18.54 5.15
CA ASP A 127 79.05 17.82 4.12
C ASP A 127 79.17 18.62 2.82
N PHE A 128 78.11 19.32 2.42
CA PHE A 128 78.10 20.16 1.23
C PHE A 128 79.02 21.38 1.40
N ALA A 129 79.04 22.00 2.59
CA ALA A 129 79.96 23.08 2.93
C ALA A 129 81.42 22.59 2.93
N ASN A 130 81.71 21.40 3.46
CA ASN A 130 83.03 20.79 3.42
C ASN A 130 83.48 20.47 1.99
N GLN A 131 82.59 19.94 1.15
CA GLN A 131 82.88 19.70 -0.27
C GLN A 131 83.11 21.00 -1.06
N MET A 132 82.34 22.06 -0.78
CA MET A 132 82.57 23.38 -1.37
C MET A 132 83.89 24.00 -0.90
N ALA A 133 84.19 23.93 0.40
CA ALA A 133 85.45 24.41 0.96
C ALA A 133 86.65 23.66 0.36
N GLY A 134 86.55 22.33 0.21
CA GLY A 134 87.57 21.51 -0.46
C GLY A 134 87.77 21.87 -1.93
N LYS A 135 86.70 22.16 -2.68
CA LYS A 135 86.79 22.61 -4.08
C LYS A 135 87.39 24.02 -4.23
N ILE A 136 87.06 24.96 -3.32
CA ILE A 136 87.58 26.34 -3.37
C ILE A 136 89.04 26.41 -2.88
N LEU A 137 89.42 25.61 -1.88
CA LEU A 137 90.77 25.58 -1.31
C LEU A 137 91.73 24.65 -2.11
N GLY A 138 91.21 23.86 -3.05
CA GLY A 138 91.99 23.03 -3.97
C GLY A 138 92.75 21.87 -3.31
N ARG A 139 92.43 21.53 -2.05
CA ARG A 139 93.07 20.48 -1.27
C ARG A 139 92.03 19.87 -0.32
N SER A 140 91.85 18.56 -0.37
CA SER A 140 90.97 17.81 0.52
C SER A 140 91.45 17.97 1.96
N LEU A 141 90.59 18.50 2.83
CA LEU A 141 90.79 18.42 4.28
C LEU A 141 90.14 17.12 4.72
N GLU A 142 90.95 16.06 4.80
CA GLU A 142 90.60 14.82 5.48
C GLU A 142 90.99 14.96 6.96
N ALA A 143 89.98 14.95 7.83
CA ALA A 143 90.04 14.48 9.22
C ALA A 143 88.61 14.21 9.69
#